data_AF-A6RGX0-F1
#
_entry.id   AF-A6RGX0-F1
#
_cell.length_a   1.000
_cell.length_b   1.000
_cell.length_c   1.000
_cell.angle_alpha   90.00
_cell.angle_beta   90.00
_cell.angle_gamma   90.00
#
_symmetry.space_group_name_H-M   'P 1'
#
loop_
_entity.id
_entity.type
_entity.pdbx_description
1 polymer ?
#
loop_
_entity_poly.entity_id
_entity_poly.type
_entity_poly.pdbx_seq_one_letter_code
_entity_poly.pdbx_strand_id
1 'polypeptide(L)' 'MSSLTQPFPTSALPTAVQTTTKNFQETARKPPAVNLSQCALMEMVQYSCNPPEKGPPQGAAGSVIECESVVRLFRR' A
#
# COMPACT_ATOMS: atom_id res chain seq x y z
N MET A 1 -5.46 -19.27 3.28
CA MET A 1 -4.18 -20.03 3.19
C MET A 1 -3.13 -19.08 2.63
N SER A 2 -2.03 -18.83 3.35
CA SER A 2 -0.93 -17.99 2.84
C SER A 2 0.01 -18.88 2.02
N SER A 3 0.41 -18.44 0.83
CA SER A 3 1.42 -19.16 0.04
C SER A 3 2.77 -19.15 0.79
N LEU A 4 3.48 -20.26 0.78
CA LEU A 4 4.89 -20.33 1.21
C LEU A 4 5.73 -19.55 0.19
N THR A 5 5.94 -18.27 0.45
CA THR A 5 6.82 -17.42 -0.37
C THR A 5 8.25 -17.64 0.10
N GLN A 6 9.20 -17.79 -0.84
CA GLN A 6 10.61 -17.86 -0.47
C GLN A 6 11.04 -16.51 0.13
N PRO A 7 11.85 -16.52 1.21
CA PRO A 7 12.39 -15.29 1.77
C PRO A 7 13.33 -14.62 0.76
N PHE A 8 13.19 -13.31 0.61
CA PHE A 8 14.04 -12.48 -0.23
C PHE A 8 14.51 -11.25 0.56
N PRO A 9 15.68 -10.67 0.23
CA PRO A 9 16.16 -9.47 0.90
C PRO A 9 15.21 -8.29 0.65
N THR A 10 15.06 -7.40 1.61
CA THR A 10 14.15 -6.24 1.53
C THR A 10 14.44 -5.34 0.33
N SER A 11 15.70 -5.29 -0.13
CA SER A 11 16.10 -4.57 -1.35
C SER A 11 15.47 -5.12 -2.62
N ALA A 12 15.10 -6.40 -2.66
CA ALA A 12 14.45 -7.03 -3.81
C ALA A 12 12.92 -6.91 -3.79
N LEU A 13 12.34 -6.28 -2.75
CA LEU A 13 10.89 -6.18 -2.56
C LEU A 13 10.15 -5.51 -3.73
N PRO A 14 10.64 -4.41 -4.36
CA PRO A 14 9.96 -3.81 -5.51
C PRO A 14 9.80 -4.80 -6.68
N THR A 15 10.79 -5.65 -6.90
CA THR A 15 10.79 -6.67 -7.97
C THR A 15 9.91 -7.86 -7.58
N ALA A 16 10.11 -8.41 -6.36
CA ALA A 16 9.42 -9.60 -5.89
C ALA A 16 7.89 -9.44 -5.82
N VAL A 17 7.39 -8.23 -5.52
CA VAL A 17 5.94 -7.95 -5.49
C VAL A 17 5.33 -7.92 -6.91
N GLN A 18 6.16 -7.65 -7.92
CA GLN A 18 5.76 -7.62 -9.32
C GLN A 18 6.03 -8.92 -10.07
N THR A 19 6.58 -9.95 -9.43
CA THR A 19 6.80 -11.26 -10.04
C THR A 19 5.85 -12.31 -9.46
N THR A 20 5.49 -13.29 -10.29
CA THR A 20 4.71 -14.46 -9.90
C THR A 20 5.27 -15.69 -10.57
N THR A 21 5.23 -16.83 -9.89
CA THR A 21 5.66 -18.09 -10.48
C THR A 21 4.49 -18.74 -11.23
N LYS A 22 4.67 -19.03 -12.52
CA LYS A 22 3.73 -19.81 -13.34
C LYS A 22 4.52 -20.90 -14.05
N ASN A 23 4.08 -22.15 -13.96
CA ASN A 23 4.76 -23.30 -14.56
C ASN A 23 6.25 -23.38 -14.19
N PHE A 24 6.58 -23.16 -12.91
CA PHE A 24 7.96 -23.13 -12.38
C PHE A 24 8.88 -22.07 -13.02
N GLN A 25 8.33 -21.08 -13.71
CA GLN A 25 9.06 -19.93 -14.24
C GLN A 25 8.60 -18.64 -13.57
N GLU A 26 9.56 -17.77 -13.25
CA GLU A 26 9.26 -16.43 -12.74
C GLU A 26 8.77 -15.55 -13.89
N THR A 27 7.60 -14.95 -13.71
CA THR A 27 6.95 -14.13 -14.73
C THR A 27 6.51 -12.80 -14.13
N ALA A 28 6.57 -11.73 -14.92
CA ALA A 28 6.02 -10.46 -14.50
C ALA A 28 4.51 -10.58 -14.29
N ARG A 29 4.02 -10.11 -13.15
CA ARG A 29 2.61 -10.01 -12.81
C ARG A 29 1.98 -8.93 -13.69
N LYS A 30 1.38 -9.33 -14.81
CA LYS A 30 0.58 -8.42 -15.62
C LYS A 30 -0.78 -8.23 -14.94
N PRO A 31 -1.17 -7.00 -14.56
CA PRO A 31 -2.54 -6.75 -14.19
C PRO A 31 -3.44 -7.04 -15.40
N PRO A 32 -4.68 -7.51 -15.19
CA PRO A 32 -5.64 -7.61 -16.28
C PRO A 32 -5.80 -6.25 -16.96
N ALA A 33 -6.08 -6.25 -18.27
CA ALA A 33 -6.43 -5.03 -18.99
C ALA A 33 -7.78 -4.52 -18.45
N VAL A 34 -7.72 -3.55 -17.52
CA VAL A 34 -8.91 -2.93 -16.91
C VAL A 34 -9.08 -1.55 -17.50
N ASN A 35 -10.25 -1.29 -18.11
CA ASN A 35 -10.61 0.07 -18.51
C ASN A 35 -11.10 0.84 -17.27
N LEU A 36 -10.17 1.53 -16.61
CA LEU A 36 -10.47 2.25 -15.37
C LEU A 36 -11.65 3.24 -15.53
N SER A 37 -11.86 3.84 -16.70
CA SER A 37 -12.95 4.80 -16.92
C SER A 37 -14.36 4.21 -16.72
N GLN A 38 -14.51 2.90 -16.89
CA GLN A 38 -15.78 2.17 -16.75
C GLN A 38 -16.00 1.64 -15.33
N CYS A 39 -14.96 1.64 -14.48
CA CYS A 39 -15.05 1.23 -13.09
C CYS A 39 -15.68 2.34 -12.23
N ALA A 40 -16.37 1.95 -11.15
CA ALA A 40 -16.90 2.89 -10.17
C ALA A 40 -15.76 3.71 -9.54
N LEU A 41 -16.01 5.02 -9.35
CA LEU A 41 -15.11 5.87 -8.57
C LEU A 41 -15.37 5.59 -7.09
N MET A 42 -14.36 5.11 -6.39
CA MET A 42 -14.42 4.76 -4.98
C MET A 42 -13.52 5.67 -4.15
N GLU A 43 -13.91 5.85 -2.90
CA GLU A 43 -13.17 6.62 -1.91
C GLU A 43 -12.58 5.69 -0.85
N MET A 44 -11.28 5.82 -0.61
CA MET A 44 -10.60 5.20 0.53
C MET A 44 -10.19 6.29 1.52
N VAL A 45 -10.82 6.29 2.68
CA VAL A 45 -10.45 7.16 3.79
C VAL A 45 -9.49 6.40 4.70
N GLN A 46 -8.28 6.92 4.84
CA GLN A 46 -7.28 6.44 5.80
C GLN A 46 -7.07 7.51 6.87
N TYR A 47 -6.71 7.11 8.08
CA TYR A 47 -6.31 8.05 9.12
C TYR A 47 -4.82 7.91 9.37
N SER A 48 -4.09 9.01 9.31
CA SER A 48 -2.68 9.08 9.70
C SER A 48 -2.60 9.82 11.03
N CYS A 49 -2.08 9.14 12.05
CA CYS A 49 -1.95 9.70 13.40
C CYS A 49 -0.50 10.03 13.68
N ASN A 50 -0.25 11.24 14.18
CA ASN A 50 1.09 11.78 14.44
C ASN A 50 2.07 11.57 13.26
N PRO A 51 1.70 11.98 12.03
CA PRO A 51 2.55 11.82 10.87
C PRO A 51 3.93 12.47 11.10
N PRO A 52 5.05 11.77 10.77
CA PRO A 52 6.39 12.25 11.08
C PRO A 52 6.71 13.60 10.43
N GLU A 53 6.11 13.90 9.29
CA GLU A 53 6.23 15.18 8.58
C GLU A 53 5.68 16.39 9.36
N LYS A 54 4.79 16.20 10.34
CA LYS A 54 4.25 17.29 11.17
C LYS A 54 5.08 17.58 12.43
N GLY A 55 6.12 16.78 12.65
CA GLY A 55 6.92 16.87 13.87
C GLY A 55 6.15 16.41 15.10
N PRO A 56 6.80 16.39 16.28
CA PRO A 56 6.15 16.05 17.52
C PRO A 56 5.07 17.10 17.86
N PRO A 57 3.94 16.68 18.48
CA PRO A 57 2.87 17.61 18.86
C PRO A 57 3.42 18.72 19.78
N GLN A 58 3.16 19.98 19.41
CA GLN A 58 3.63 21.16 20.13
C GLN A 58 2.72 21.44 21.33
N GLY A 59 2.98 20.76 22.43
CA GLY A 59 2.28 20.97 23.70
C GLY A 59 2.83 20.08 24.81
N ALA A 60 3.03 20.65 26.00
CA ALA A 60 3.58 19.96 27.15
C ALA A 60 2.61 18.90 27.72
N ALA A 61 2.48 17.76 27.06
CA ALA A 61 2.08 16.47 27.61
C ALA A 61 2.18 15.43 26.49
N GLY A 62 3.20 14.56 26.53
CA GLY A 62 3.47 13.52 25.53
C GLY A 62 2.40 12.42 25.45
N SER A 63 1.14 12.79 25.19
CA SER A 63 -0.04 11.93 25.24
C SER A 63 -1.15 12.32 24.25
N VAL A 64 -0.99 13.40 23.47
CA VAL A 64 -2.00 13.79 22.48
C VAL A 64 -1.74 13.04 21.18
N ILE A 65 -2.74 12.29 20.72
CA ILE A 65 -2.76 11.65 19.41
C ILE A 65 -3.60 12.53 18.49
N GLU A 66 -2.97 13.15 17.49
CA GLU A 66 -3.65 13.91 16.46
C GLU A 66 -3.71 13.09 15.18
N CYS A 67 -4.92 12.84 14.69
CA CYS A 67 -5.15 12.05 13.49
C CYS A 67 -5.78 12.90 12.39
N GLU A 68 -5.34 12.67 11.16
CA GLU A 68 -5.85 13.37 9.99
C GLU A 68 -6.32 12.38 8.93
N SER A 69 -7.42 12.72 8.26
CA SER A 69 -7.94 11.92 7.16
C SER A 69 -7.12 12.14 5.90
N VAL A 70 -6.63 11.05 5.32
CA VAL A 70 -6.03 10.99 3.99
C VAL A 70 -7.04 10.32 3.07
N VAL A 71 -7.65 11.09 2.18
CA VAL A 71 -8.64 10.60 1.22
C VAL A 71 -7.94 10.24 -0.09
N ARG A 72 -8.12 9.01 -0.55
CA ARG A 72 -7.61 8.54 -1.84
C ARG A 72 -8.77 8.09 -2.72
N LEU A 73 -8.93 8.74 -3.86
CA LEU A 73 -9.87 8.31 -4.90
C LEU A 73 -9.20 7.26 -5.78
N PHE A 74 -9.91 6.16 -6.05
CA PHE A 74 -9.40 5.09 -6.89
C PHE A 74 -10.52 4.45 -7.71
N ARG A 75 -10.12 3.74 -8.77
CA ARG A 75 -11.00 2.96 -9.64
C ARG A 75 -10.48 1.53 -9.67
N ARG A 76 -11.36 0.55 -9.56
CA ARG A 76 -11.03 -0.89 -9.56
C ARG A 76 -12.10 -1.69 -10.26
#